data_AF-A0A923QKZ8-F1
#
_entry.id   AF-A0A923QKZ8-F1
#
_cell.length_a   1.000
_cell.length_b   1.000
_cell.length_c   1.000
_cell.angle_alpha   90.00
_cell.angle_beta   90.00
_cell.angle_gamma   90.00
#
_symmetry.space_group_name_H-M   'P 1'
#
loop_
_entity.id
_entity.type
_entity.pdbx_description
1 polymer ?
#
loop_
_entity_poly.entity_id
_entity_poly.type
_entity_poly.pdbx_seq_one_letter_code
_entity_poly.pdbx_strand_id
1 'polypeptide(L)'
;MSDTPQAAQARRAEMTAVEFSQQMDEVTMPLLKREVAQKFDAMLNNVVRRHLGEGQAALSALASGSFVLNDLTVVLRLNEDTDAIELYADMGLPDPSADQAEIFSALLQMNLHNTHPGIVFGRNEASKRLVAFLKGHIFMMDDEGDFCLACLNKLTGTVHRIRNW
;
A
#
# COMPACT_ATOMS: atom_id res chain seq x y z
N MET A 1 14.35 27.28 -57.03
CA MET A 1 14.11 27.95 -55.74
C MET A 1 14.03 26.86 -54.70
N SER A 2 15.10 26.77 -53.92
CA SER A 2 15.42 25.72 -52.97
C SER A 2 14.69 25.95 -51.65
N ASP A 3 13.83 25.00 -51.27
CA ASP A 3 13.28 24.92 -49.92
C ASP A 3 14.40 24.57 -48.94
N THR A 4 14.72 25.51 -48.06
CA THR A 4 15.81 25.42 -47.09
C THR A 4 15.45 24.39 -46.00
N PRO A 5 16.35 23.45 -45.62
CA PRO A 5 16.14 22.49 -44.52
C PRO A 5 15.88 23.11 -43.13
N GLN A 6 16.02 24.43 -43.02
CA GLN A 6 15.96 25.19 -41.77
C GLN A 6 14.52 25.36 -41.24
N ALA A 7 13.51 25.31 -42.10
CA ALA A 7 12.10 25.42 -41.68
C ALA A 7 11.57 24.14 -41.01
N ALA A 8 12.15 22.98 -41.33
CA ALA A 8 11.79 21.70 -40.71
C ALA A 8 12.46 21.48 -39.34
N GLN A 9 13.62 22.10 -39.11
CA GLN A 9 14.33 22.03 -37.82
C GLN A 9 13.80 23.03 -36.78
N ALA A 10 13.23 24.16 -37.21
CA ALA A 10 12.69 25.18 -36.31
C ALA A 10 11.35 24.81 -35.66
N ARG A 11 10.54 23.92 -36.26
CA ARG A 11 9.28 23.44 -35.66
C ARG A 11 9.48 22.41 -34.55
N ARG A 12 10.72 22.03 -34.24
CA ARG A 12 11.05 20.96 -33.28
C ARG A 12 11.44 21.46 -31.88
N ALA A 13 11.45 22.78 -31.65
CA ALA A 13 12.09 23.38 -30.47
C ALA A 13 11.18 24.25 -29.58
N GLU A 14 9.88 24.35 -29.85
CA GLU A 14 8.94 25.10 -28.99
C GLU A 14 7.73 24.24 -28.66
N MET A 15 7.97 23.22 -27.82
CA MET A 15 6.88 22.61 -27.07
C MET A 15 6.74 23.41 -25.79
N THR A 16 5.63 24.12 -25.64
CA THR A 16 5.38 24.92 -24.45
C THR A 16 5.16 24.00 -23.24
N ALA A 17 5.43 24.47 -22.01
CA ALA A 17 5.22 23.68 -20.80
C ALA A 17 3.77 23.17 -20.64
N VAL A 18 2.81 23.86 -21.27
CA VAL A 18 1.40 23.48 -21.32
C VAL A 18 1.17 22.29 -22.26
N GLU A 19 1.79 22.27 -23.44
CA GLU A 19 1.74 21.14 -24.37
C GLU A 19 2.49 19.92 -23.83
N PHE A 20 3.60 20.12 -23.13
CA PHE A 20 4.32 19.05 -22.44
C PHE A 20 3.48 18.43 -21.31
N SER A 21 2.78 19.26 -20.52
CA SER A 21 1.83 18.79 -19.50
C SER A 21 0.68 18.00 -20.14
N GLN A 22 0.08 18.51 -21.21
CA GLN A 22 -1.05 17.85 -21.89
C GLN A 22 -0.66 16.53 -22.58
N GLN A 23 0.55 16.42 -23.15
CA GLN A 23 1.05 15.16 -23.71
C GLN A 23 1.49 14.16 -22.64
N MET A 24 1.98 14.62 -21.48
CA MET A 24 2.19 13.74 -20.33
C MET A 24 0.87 13.18 -19.79
N ASP A 25 -0.21 13.97 -19.81
CA ASP A 25 -1.49 13.59 -19.22
C ASP A 25 -2.23 12.47 -19.97
N GLU A 26 -2.15 12.40 -21.31
CA GLU A 26 -2.96 11.41 -22.06
C GLU A 26 -2.28 10.04 -22.26
N VAL A 27 -0.95 9.98 -22.33
CA VAL A 27 -0.21 8.73 -22.63
C VAL A 27 0.71 8.31 -21.48
N THR A 28 1.32 9.26 -20.78
CA THR A 28 2.31 8.94 -19.74
C THR A 28 1.63 8.51 -18.44
N MET A 29 0.50 9.12 -18.07
CA MET A 29 -0.26 8.73 -16.88
C MET A 29 -0.78 7.28 -16.94
N PRO A 30 -1.41 6.80 -18.03
CA PRO A 30 -1.79 5.39 -18.14
C PRO A 30 -0.61 4.41 -18.07
N LEU A 31 0.52 4.77 -18.68
CA LEU A 31 1.74 3.95 -18.63
C LEU A 31 2.30 3.85 -17.21
N LEU A 32 2.38 4.98 -16.50
CA LEU A 32 2.86 5.01 -15.12
C LEU A 32 1.95 4.20 -14.18
N LYS A 33 0.62 4.31 -14.32
CA LYS A 33 -0.32 3.51 -13.53
C LYS A 33 -0.18 2.01 -13.79
N ARG A 34 0.10 1.63 -15.04
CA ARG A 34 0.39 0.23 -15.39
C ARG A 34 1.68 -0.25 -14.73
N GLU A 35 2.74 0.55 -14.72
CA GLU A 35 3.99 0.21 -14.05
C GLU A 35 3.81 0.05 -12.53
N VAL A 36 3.04 0.94 -11.90
CA VAL A 36 2.70 0.86 -10.48
C VAL A 36 1.94 -0.42 -10.16
N ALA A 37 0.92 -0.76 -10.94
CA ALA A 37 0.16 -2.00 -10.76
C ALA A 37 1.04 -3.24 -10.96
N GLN A 38 1.89 -3.27 -11.99
CA GLN A 38 2.82 -4.38 -12.25
C GLN A 38 3.82 -4.57 -11.11
N LYS A 39 4.34 -3.46 -10.58
CA LYS A 39 5.26 -3.50 -9.43
C LYS A 39 4.56 -4.03 -8.18
N PHE A 40 3.33 -3.60 -7.92
CA PHE A 40 2.53 -4.12 -6.81
C PHE A 40 2.26 -5.62 -6.98
N ASP A 41 1.84 -6.06 -8.16
CA ASP A 41 1.55 -7.47 -8.44
C ASP A 41 2.79 -8.36 -8.26
N ALA A 42 3.95 -7.90 -8.75
CA ALA A 42 5.22 -8.61 -8.59
C ALA A 42 5.61 -8.74 -7.10
N MET A 43 5.57 -7.62 -6.37
CA MET A 43 5.86 -7.60 -4.94
C MET A 43 4.88 -8.49 -4.16
N LEU A 44 3.56 -8.37 -4.40
CA LEU A 44 2.54 -9.19 -3.75
C LEU A 44 2.78 -10.67 -4.04
N ASN A 45 3.14 -11.02 -5.28
CA ASN A 45 3.48 -12.39 -5.65
C ASN A 45 4.61 -12.93 -4.80
N ASN A 46 5.72 -12.20 -4.72
CA ASN A 46 6.90 -12.62 -3.99
C ASN A 46 6.64 -12.73 -2.48
N VAL A 47 5.93 -11.76 -1.88
CA VAL A 47 5.50 -11.81 -0.47
C VAL A 47 4.67 -13.05 -0.19
N VAL A 48 3.63 -13.29 -1.00
CA VAL A 48 2.70 -14.40 -0.81
C VAL A 48 3.41 -15.74 -1.01
N ARG A 49 4.20 -15.89 -2.07
CA ARG A 49 4.91 -17.14 -2.37
C ARG A 49 5.95 -17.48 -1.30
N ARG A 50 6.65 -16.47 -0.78
CA ARG A 50 7.64 -16.67 0.27
C ARG A 50 7.02 -17.09 1.60
N HIS A 51 5.85 -16.56 1.92
CA HIS A 51 5.17 -16.84 3.19
C HIS A 51 4.30 -18.10 3.15
N LEU A 52 3.52 -18.30 2.08
CA LEU A 52 2.56 -19.38 1.95
C LEU A 52 3.02 -20.54 1.06
N GLY A 53 4.08 -20.36 0.26
CA GLY A 53 4.52 -21.33 -0.72
C GLY A 53 3.57 -21.43 -1.92
N GLU A 54 3.23 -22.66 -2.30
CA GLU A 54 2.31 -22.94 -3.41
C GLU A 54 0.97 -23.48 -2.92
N GLY A 55 -0.05 -23.42 -3.78
CA GLY A 55 -1.36 -24.03 -3.55
C GLY A 55 -2.47 -23.02 -3.29
N GLN A 56 -3.61 -23.54 -2.79
CA GLN A 56 -4.86 -22.78 -2.77
C GLN A 56 -4.80 -21.54 -1.87
N ALA A 57 -4.10 -21.61 -0.73
CA ALA A 57 -3.93 -20.47 0.17
C ALA A 57 -3.19 -19.31 -0.52
N ALA A 58 -2.12 -19.62 -1.25
CA ALA A 58 -1.38 -18.63 -2.03
C ALA A 58 -2.26 -18.04 -3.15
N LEU A 59 -3.02 -18.86 -3.88
CA LEU A 59 -3.94 -18.38 -4.93
C LEU A 59 -5.02 -17.44 -4.37
N SER A 60 -5.63 -17.81 -3.24
CA SER A 60 -6.62 -16.96 -2.56
C SER A 60 -6.00 -15.66 -2.06
N ALA A 61 -4.76 -15.69 -1.56
CA ALA A 61 -4.04 -14.51 -1.12
C ALA A 61 -3.69 -13.56 -2.27
N LEU A 62 -3.23 -14.08 -3.41
CA LEU A 62 -2.97 -13.27 -4.60
C LEU A 62 -4.26 -12.61 -5.14
N ALA A 63 -5.39 -13.31 -5.08
CA ALA A 63 -6.65 -12.78 -5.57
C ALA A 63 -7.27 -11.71 -4.64
N SER A 64 -7.00 -11.78 -3.35
CA SER A 64 -7.64 -10.92 -2.34
C SER A 64 -6.71 -9.88 -1.70
N GLY A 65 -5.39 -10.03 -1.88
CA GLY A 65 -4.38 -9.30 -1.11
C GLY A 65 -4.33 -9.70 0.37
N SER A 66 -5.06 -10.74 0.80
CA SER A 66 -5.25 -11.09 2.21
C SER A 66 -4.70 -12.47 2.56
N PHE A 67 -3.99 -12.57 3.67
CA PHE A 67 -3.49 -13.84 4.20
C PHE A 67 -3.23 -13.77 5.71
N VAL A 68 -2.93 -14.91 6.32
CA VAL A 68 -2.58 -14.99 7.75
C VAL A 68 -1.07 -14.88 7.91
N LEU A 69 -0.60 -13.91 8.70
CA LEU A 69 0.80 -13.73 9.10
C LEU A 69 0.85 -13.56 10.63
N ASN A 70 1.69 -14.34 11.30
CA ASN A 70 1.83 -14.33 12.76
C ASN A 70 0.44 -14.42 13.46
N ASP A 71 -0.40 -15.37 13.05
CA ASP A 71 -1.77 -15.57 13.57
C ASP A 71 -2.74 -14.37 13.42
N LEU A 72 -2.39 -13.40 12.58
CA LEU A 72 -3.22 -12.24 12.26
C LEU A 72 -3.56 -12.24 10.78
N THR A 73 -4.82 -11.95 10.46
CA THR A 73 -5.20 -11.64 9.08
C THR A 73 -4.58 -10.30 8.71
N VAL A 74 -3.75 -10.30 7.66
CA VAL A 74 -3.16 -9.10 7.07
C VAL A 74 -3.74 -8.87 5.68
N VAL A 75 -3.84 -7.61 5.28
CA VAL A 75 -4.31 -7.22 3.95
C VAL A 75 -3.31 -6.24 3.35
N LEU A 76 -2.90 -6.50 2.12
CA LEU A 76 -2.08 -5.63 1.29
C LEU A 76 -2.95 -5.11 0.16
N ARG A 77 -2.96 -3.80 -0.04
CA ARG A 77 -3.75 -3.16 -1.09
C ARG A 77 -2.97 -2.04 -1.74
N LEU A 78 -3.07 -1.93 -3.06
CA LEU A 78 -2.67 -0.74 -3.79
C LEU A 78 -3.83 0.28 -3.80
N ASN A 79 -3.53 1.50 -3.40
CA ASN A 79 -4.38 2.65 -3.61
C ASN A 79 -3.99 3.30 -4.94
N GLU A 80 -4.75 2.99 -6.00
CA GLU A 80 -4.46 3.42 -7.37
C GLU A 80 -4.52 4.95 -7.55
N ASP A 81 -5.21 5.68 -6.66
CA ASP A 81 -5.30 7.14 -6.73
C ASP A 81 -4.01 7.81 -6.22
N THR A 82 -3.33 7.18 -5.27
CA THR A 82 -2.19 7.75 -4.54
C THR A 82 -0.87 6.99 -4.71
N ASP A 83 -0.89 5.90 -5.47
CA ASP A 83 0.23 4.97 -5.67
C ASP A 83 0.81 4.45 -4.34
N ALA A 84 -0.01 4.42 -3.30
CA ALA A 84 0.35 3.96 -1.97
C ALA A 84 -0.01 2.49 -1.80
N ILE A 85 0.89 1.73 -1.18
CA ILE A 85 0.54 0.45 -0.57
C ILE A 85 0.01 0.71 0.83
N GLU A 86 -1.16 0.16 1.08
CA GLU A 86 -1.83 0.10 2.35
C GLU A 86 -1.68 -1.31 2.93
N LEU A 87 -1.12 -1.38 4.14
CA LEU A 87 -0.93 -2.61 4.90
C LEU A 87 -1.84 -2.57 6.12
N TYR A 88 -2.69 -3.57 6.26
CA TYR A 88 -3.59 -3.71 7.39
C TYR A 88 -3.27 -4.98 8.16
N ALA A 89 -3.39 -4.94 9.48
CA ALA A 89 -3.45 -6.12 10.33
C ALA A 89 -4.71 -6.06 11.19
N ASP A 90 -5.49 -7.13 11.14
CA ASP A 90 -6.69 -7.30 11.94
C ASP A 90 -6.34 -7.45 13.42
N MET A 91 -6.79 -6.50 14.24
CA MET A 91 -6.61 -6.53 15.69
C MET A 91 -7.72 -7.32 16.40
N GLY A 92 -8.75 -7.76 15.68
CA GLY A 92 -9.90 -8.46 16.25
C GLY A 92 -11.07 -7.53 16.54
N LEU A 93 -12.14 -8.10 17.08
CA LEU A 93 -13.20 -7.31 17.69
C LEU A 93 -12.72 -6.85 19.09
N PRO A 94 -13.03 -5.62 19.52
CA PRO A 94 -12.93 -5.29 20.92
C PRO A 94 -13.89 -6.19 21.71
N ASP A 95 -13.48 -6.66 22.89
CA ASP A 95 -14.30 -7.48 23.77
C ASP A 95 -15.65 -6.77 24.02
N PRO A 96 -16.82 -7.42 23.91
CA PRO A 96 -18.13 -6.81 24.14
C PRO A 96 -18.39 -6.19 25.53
N SER A 97 -17.42 -6.23 26.46
CA SER A 97 -17.51 -5.56 27.77
C SER A 97 -17.45 -4.02 27.65
N ALA A 98 -17.66 -3.32 28.78
CA ALA A 98 -17.58 -1.87 28.88
C ALA A 98 -16.18 -1.28 28.50
N ASP A 99 -15.19 -2.14 28.26
CA ASP A 99 -13.79 -1.81 28.01
C ASP A 99 -13.52 -1.34 26.57
N GLN A 100 -14.51 -1.40 25.66
CA GLN A 100 -14.34 -0.92 24.28
C GLN A 100 -13.94 0.55 24.24
N ALA A 101 -14.60 1.40 25.05
CA ALA A 101 -14.31 2.83 25.08
C ALA A 101 -12.88 3.12 25.57
N GLU A 102 -12.39 2.32 26.51
CA GLU A 102 -11.03 2.43 27.05
C GLU A 102 -9.99 1.99 26.01
N ILE A 103 -10.21 0.85 25.35
CA ILE A 103 -9.34 0.37 24.26
C ILE A 103 -9.28 1.41 23.13
N PHE A 104 -10.44 1.91 22.68
CA PHE A 104 -10.47 2.95 21.64
C PHE A 104 -9.74 4.23 22.08
N SER A 105 -9.95 4.67 23.33
CA SER A 105 -9.27 5.85 23.85
C SER A 105 -7.77 5.65 23.93
N ALA A 106 -7.30 4.49 24.37
CA ALA A 106 -5.87 4.14 24.41
C ALA A 106 -5.25 4.14 23.01
N LEU A 107 -5.92 3.52 22.02
CA LEU A 107 -5.46 3.52 20.62
C LEU A 107 -5.41 4.94 20.02
N LEU A 108 -6.39 5.79 20.32
CA LEU A 108 -6.38 7.19 19.91
C LEU A 108 -5.23 7.97 20.55
N GLN A 109 -4.93 7.73 21.83
CA GLN A 109 -3.77 8.32 22.49
C GLN A 109 -2.45 7.80 21.90
N MET A 110 -2.37 6.52 21.53
CA MET A 110 -1.20 5.96 20.84
C MET A 110 -0.96 6.64 19.49
N ASN A 111 -2.03 6.90 18.72
CA ASN A 111 -1.97 7.66 17.48
C ASN A 111 -1.50 9.11 17.72
N LEU A 112 -2.10 9.79 18.70
CA LEU A 112 -1.77 11.20 19.03
C LEU A 112 -0.30 11.37 19.44
N HIS A 113 0.22 10.46 20.25
CA HIS A 113 1.60 10.48 20.71
C HIS A 113 2.59 9.84 19.71
N ASN A 114 2.12 9.33 18.57
CA ASN A 114 2.93 8.58 17.61
C ASN A 114 3.76 7.47 18.29
N THR A 115 3.12 6.75 19.22
CA THR A 115 3.77 5.73 20.09
C THR A 115 4.44 4.62 19.27
N HIS A 116 3.85 4.30 18.12
CA HIS A 116 4.39 3.37 17.14
C HIS A 116 4.60 4.09 15.80
N PRO A 117 5.81 4.63 15.55
CA PRO A 117 6.07 5.44 14.37
C PRO A 117 5.65 4.75 13.06
N GLY A 118 4.77 5.42 12.32
CA GLY A 118 4.24 4.96 11.03
C GLY A 118 3.10 3.93 11.12
N ILE A 119 2.67 3.53 12.32
CA ILE A 119 1.49 2.69 12.53
C ILE A 119 0.36 3.56 13.07
N VAL A 120 -0.81 3.44 12.45
CA VAL A 120 -2.04 4.09 12.90
C VAL A 120 -3.05 3.01 13.26
N PHE A 121 -3.80 3.22 14.33
CA PHE A 121 -4.89 2.35 14.74
C PHE A 121 -6.24 2.96 14.38
N GLY A 122 -7.19 2.13 13.98
CA GLY A 122 -8.52 2.59 13.63
C GLY A 122 -9.54 1.47 13.59
N ARG A 123 -10.77 1.84 13.27
CA ARG A 123 -11.86 0.88 13.01
C ARG A 123 -12.15 0.88 11.52
N ASN A 124 -12.10 -0.29 10.90
CA ASN A 124 -12.55 -0.43 9.52
C ASN A 124 -14.08 -0.30 9.47
N GLU A 125 -14.61 0.59 8.63
CA GLU A 125 -16.04 0.88 8.63
C GLU A 125 -16.89 -0.29 8.14
N ALA A 126 -16.43 -1.04 7.14
CA ALA A 126 -17.19 -2.15 6.55
C ALA A 126 -17.25 -3.36 7.49
N SER A 127 -16.09 -3.80 7.99
CA SER A 127 -15.99 -4.98 8.85
C SER A 127 -16.27 -4.68 10.33
N LYS A 128 -16.28 -3.41 10.72
CA LYS A 128 -16.38 -2.92 12.10
C LYS A 128 -15.27 -3.41 13.03
N ARG A 129 -14.22 -4.05 12.49
CA ARG A 129 -13.07 -4.58 13.24
C ARG A 129 -12.03 -3.50 13.53
N LEU A 130 -11.30 -3.68 14.63
CA LEU A 130 -10.11 -2.87 14.91
C LEU A 130 -8.98 -3.31 13.98
N VAL A 131 -8.25 -2.35 13.44
CA VAL A 131 -7.13 -2.60 12.53
C VAL A 131 -5.95 -1.73 12.93
N ALA A 132 -4.76 -2.31 12.81
CA ALA A 132 -3.53 -1.56 12.71
C ALA A 132 -3.22 -1.34 11.23
N PHE A 133 -2.73 -0.16 10.88
CA PHE A 133 -2.53 0.29 9.52
C PHE A 133 -1.14 0.89 9.35
N LEU A 134 -0.49 0.59 8.24
CA LEU A 134 0.73 1.25 7.77
C LEU A 134 0.55 1.58 6.28
N LYS A 135 1.04 2.73 5.85
CA LYS A 135 1.09 3.09 4.42
C LYS A 135 2.47 3.52 3.99
N GLY A 136 2.78 3.23 2.73
CA GLY A 136 4.00 3.69 2.07
C GLY A 136 3.80 3.79 0.57
N HIS A 137 4.53 4.66 -0.09
CA HIS A 137 4.51 4.76 -1.55
C HIS A 137 5.11 3.50 -2.19
N ILE A 138 4.54 3.02 -3.30
CA ILE A 138 4.99 1.81 -4.03
C ILE A 138 6.48 1.84 -4.41
N PHE A 139 7.02 3.01 -4.77
CA PHE A 139 8.44 3.20 -5.08
C PHE A 139 9.40 2.99 -3.91
N MET A 140 8.92 2.99 -2.66
CA MET A 140 9.75 2.61 -1.50
C MET A 140 9.83 1.09 -1.31
N MET A 141 9.02 0.32 -2.04
CA MET A 141 8.92 -1.13 -1.90
C MET A 141 9.85 -1.78 -2.93
N ASP A 142 10.63 -2.75 -2.47
CA ASP A 142 11.43 -3.60 -3.34
C ASP A 142 10.55 -4.65 -4.02
N ASP A 143 10.98 -5.11 -5.20
CA ASP A 143 10.22 -6.10 -5.97
C ASP A 143 10.21 -7.47 -5.28
N GLU A 144 11.25 -7.79 -4.49
CA GLU A 144 11.37 -9.05 -3.74
C GLU A 144 10.42 -9.11 -2.53
N GLY A 145 9.86 -7.97 -2.12
CA GLY A 145 8.93 -7.85 -1.00
C GLY A 145 9.56 -7.88 0.39
N ASP A 146 10.89 -7.77 0.51
CA ASP A 146 11.60 -7.82 1.80
C ASP A 146 11.18 -6.67 2.73
N PHE A 147 11.10 -5.44 2.20
CA PHE A 147 10.66 -4.27 2.95
C PHE A 147 9.18 -4.38 3.32
N CYS A 148 8.36 -4.91 2.42
CA CYS A 148 6.93 -5.15 2.67
C CYS A 148 6.74 -6.15 3.83
N LEU A 149 7.45 -7.29 3.80
CA LEU A 149 7.44 -8.29 4.88
C LEU A 149 7.95 -7.72 6.19
N ALA A 150 9.01 -6.89 6.18
CA ALA A 150 9.50 -6.21 7.37
C ALA A 150 8.43 -5.29 7.98
N CYS A 151 7.70 -4.55 7.15
CA CYS A 151 6.59 -3.70 7.58
C CYS A 151 5.43 -4.53 8.17
N LEU A 152 5.05 -5.62 7.52
CA LEU A 152 4.00 -6.53 8.02
C LEU A 152 4.39 -7.19 9.35
N ASN A 153 5.65 -7.60 9.51
CA ASN A 153 6.16 -8.13 10.77
C ASN A 153 6.17 -7.08 11.88
N LYS A 154 6.56 -5.84 11.57
CA LYS A 154 6.46 -4.71 12.53
C LYS A 154 5.00 -4.46 12.93
N LEU A 155 4.09 -4.49 11.97
CA LEU A 155 2.65 -4.24 12.17
C LEU A 155 2.04 -5.34 13.06
N THR A 156 2.19 -6.61 12.66
CA THR A 156 1.67 -7.77 13.40
C THR A 156 2.29 -7.91 14.79
N GLY A 157 3.61 -7.70 14.92
CA GLY A 157 4.27 -7.69 16.22
C GLY A 157 3.80 -6.57 17.15
N THR A 158 3.39 -5.42 16.60
CA THR A 158 2.79 -4.33 17.39
C THR A 158 1.40 -4.70 17.88
N VAL A 159 0.57 -5.30 17.02
CA VAL A 159 -0.76 -5.80 17.41
C VAL A 159 -0.65 -6.84 18.52
N HIS A 160 0.30 -7.78 18.44
CA HIS A 160 0.53 -8.76 19.50
C HIS A 160 0.91 -8.13 20.82
N ARG A 161 1.77 -7.11 20.82
CA ARG A 161 2.12 -6.39 22.06
C ARG A 161 0.91 -5.71 22.69
N ILE A 162 0.04 -5.12 21.88
CA ILE A 162 -1.17 -4.45 22.36
C ILE A 162 -2.21 -5.45 22.90
N ARG A 163 -2.40 -6.59 22.23
CA ARG A 163 -3.36 -7.62 22.66
C ARG A 163 -2.98 -8.30 23.99
N ASN A 164 -1.71 -8.27 24.35
CA ASN A 164 -1.18 -8.89 25.57
C ASN A 164 -0.79 -7.84 26.63
N TRP A 165 -1.26 -6.59 26.48
CA TRP A 165 -1.04 -5.50 27.42
C TRP A 165 -2.18 -5.43 28.45
#